data_AF-A0A060C9T0-F1
#
_entry.id   AF-A0A060C9T0-F1
#
_cell.length_a   1.000
_cell.length_b   1.000
_cell.length_c   1.000
_cell.angle_alpha   90.00
_cell.angle_beta   90.00
_cell.angle_gamma   90.00
#
_symmetry.space_group_name_H-M   'P 1'
#
loop_
_entity.id
_entity.type
_entity.pdbx_description
1 polymer ?
#
loop_
_entity_poly.entity_id
_entity_poly.type
_entity_poly.pdbx_seq_one_letter_code
_entity_poly.pdbx_strand_id
1 'polypeptide(L)'
;WLQPAQTVRLENRIDAYHLRVDGHGIALHANSAAALFYGIKTIAALMRLNHGVLPAVEITDWAELTLRADYLDLRTIYPRHALLVESIAEMASYKINTLVIEYEDRLPFDTLDFLRHPDLAMSRQELDELLHTAHENFVQVIPKQQSFGHLEYILKH
;
A
#
# COMPACT_ATOMS: atom_id res chain seq x y z
N TRP A 1 18.45 23.89 13.79
CA TRP A 1 18.68 24.35 12.41
C TRP A 1 19.79 23.49 11.81
N LEU A 2 19.50 22.74 10.74
CA LEU A 2 20.45 21.79 10.15
C LEU A 2 21.68 22.53 9.60
N GLN A 3 22.89 22.03 9.90
CA GLN A 3 24.12 22.57 9.34
C GLN A 3 24.27 22.10 7.87
N PRO A 4 24.59 22.98 6.91
CA PRO A 4 24.76 22.62 5.50
C PRO A 4 25.80 21.52 5.22
N ALA A 5 26.74 21.30 6.15
CA ALA A 5 27.73 20.23 6.08
C ALA A 5 27.15 18.84 6.41
N GLN A 6 25.93 18.77 6.97
CA GLN A 6 25.23 17.53 7.32
C GLN A 6 24.09 17.21 6.34
N THR A 7 23.92 18.00 5.28
CA THR A 7 22.87 17.78 4.28
C THR A 7 23.24 16.61 3.38
N VAL A 8 22.56 15.49 3.53
CA VAL A 8 22.65 14.38 2.59
C VAL A 8 21.88 14.76 1.33
N ARG A 9 22.59 14.80 0.19
CA ARG A 9 21.97 15.02 -1.11
C ARG A 9 21.34 13.71 -1.57
N LEU A 10 20.03 13.61 -1.42
CA LEU A 10 19.27 12.49 -1.96
C LEU A 10 19.34 12.48 -3.50
N GLU A 11 19.33 11.29 -4.09
CA GLU A 11 19.07 11.17 -5.52
C GLU A 11 17.76 11.86 -5.88
N ASN A 12 17.63 12.38 -7.10
CA ASN A 12 16.38 13.01 -7.57
C ASN A 12 15.32 11.95 -7.92
N ARG A 13 15.02 11.05 -6.98
CA ARG A 13 13.97 10.04 -7.06
C ARG A 13 12.90 10.35 -6.00
N ILE A 14 11.63 10.25 -6.39
CA ILE A 14 10.51 10.63 -5.51
C ILE A 14 10.36 9.71 -4.29
N ASP A 15 10.82 8.46 -4.41
CA ASP A 15 10.80 7.42 -3.36
C ASP A 15 12.06 7.43 -2.48
N ALA A 16 13.03 8.34 -2.73
CA ALA A 16 14.29 8.34 -2.01
C ALA A 16 14.16 8.94 -0.61
N TYR A 17 14.78 8.26 0.36
CA TYR A 17 14.93 8.72 1.73
C TYR A 17 16.30 8.37 2.30
N HIS A 18 16.68 9.11 3.34
CA HIS A 18 17.89 8.90 4.11
C HIS A 18 17.56 8.90 5.60
N LEU A 19 17.87 7.78 6.26
CA LEU A 19 17.69 7.52 7.68
C LEU A 19 19.05 7.51 8.38
N ARG A 20 19.19 8.31 9.42
CA ARG A 20 20.31 8.24 10.37
C ARG A 20 19.78 8.00 11.78
N VAL A 21 20.32 6.99 12.44
CA VAL A 21 20.12 6.71 13.86
C VAL A 21 21.48 6.71 14.52
N ASP A 22 21.66 7.56 15.53
CA ASP A 22 22.90 7.65 16.29
C ASP A 22 22.60 8.00 17.76
N GLY A 23 23.65 8.21 18.57
CA GLY A 23 23.51 8.53 20.00
C GLY A 23 22.77 9.84 20.32
N HIS A 24 22.50 10.69 19.32
CA HIS A 24 21.78 11.96 19.46
C HIS A 24 20.31 11.85 19.05
N GLY A 25 19.89 10.76 18.39
CA GLY A 25 18.51 10.51 18.00
C GLY A 25 18.34 9.94 16.60
N ILE A 26 17.14 10.14 16.05
CA ILE A 26 16.72 9.67 14.73
C ILE A 26 16.49 10.88 13.83
N ALA A 27 17.10 10.88 12.65
CA ALA A 27 16.84 11.84 11.58
C ALA A 27 16.41 11.08 10.32
N LEU A 28 15.28 11.47 9.74
CA LEU A 28 14.76 10.91 8.50
C LEU A 28 14.45 12.05 7.52
N HIS A 29 15.14 12.04 6.39
CA HIS A 29 14.96 12.99 5.30
C HIS A 29 14.40 12.24 4.09
N ALA A 30 13.48 12.86 3.36
CA ALA A 30 12.80 12.22 2.24
C ALA A 30 12.41 13.25 1.17
N ASN A 31 12.35 12.81 -0.08
CA ASN A 31 11.96 13.67 -1.21
C ASN A 31 10.43 13.81 -1.38
N SER A 32 9.64 13.01 -0.66
CA SER A 32 8.17 13.04 -0.71
C SER A 32 7.56 12.47 0.56
N ALA A 33 6.24 12.62 0.70
CA ALA A 33 5.49 11.99 1.78
C ALA A 33 5.53 10.45 1.71
N ALA A 34 5.48 9.87 0.49
CA ALA A 34 5.59 8.42 0.30
C ALA A 34 6.98 7.91 0.70
N ALA A 35 8.04 8.62 0.30
CA ALA A 35 9.40 8.28 0.72
C ALA A 35 9.60 8.39 2.24
N LEU A 36 9.00 9.39 2.88
CA LEU A 36 9.00 9.52 4.34
C LEU A 36 8.32 8.31 4.99
N PHE A 37 7.15 7.91 4.48
CA PHE A 37 6.45 6.72 4.93
C PHE A 37 7.30 5.45 4.76
N TYR A 38 7.97 5.26 3.62
CA TYR A 38 8.87 4.13 3.40
C TYR A 38 10.05 4.11 4.38
N GLY A 39 10.62 5.27 4.71
CA GLY A 39 11.64 5.39 5.76
C GLY A 39 11.12 5.00 7.14
N ILE A 40 9.89 5.39 7.48
CA ILE A 40 9.22 4.96 8.72
C ILE A 40 9.02 3.43 8.73
N LYS A 41 8.64 2.82 7.60
CA LYS A 41 8.55 1.35 7.51
C LYS A 41 9.90 0.67 7.71
N THR A 42 10.99 1.28 7.24
CA THR A 42 12.36 0.78 7.52
C THR A 42 12.70 0.87 9.01
N ILE A 43 12.37 1.97 9.70
CA ILE A 43 12.53 2.07 11.16
C ILE A 43 11.74 0.96 11.87
N ALA A 44 10.47 0.77 11.52
CA ALA A 44 9.62 -0.27 12.10
C ALA A 44 10.18 -1.68 11.86
N ALA A 45 10.71 -1.95 10.67
CA ALA A 45 11.35 -3.22 10.34
C ALA A 45 12.63 -3.44 11.17
N LEU A 46 13.48 -2.41 11.31
CA LEU A 46 14.68 -2.48 12.15
C LEU A 46 14.33 -2.77 13.61
N MET A 47 13.33 -2.08 14.17
CA MET A 47 12.88 -2.34 15.54
C MET A 47 12.38 -3.78 15.69
N ARG A 48 11.57 -4.29 14.75
CA ARG A 48 11.09 -5.67 14.78
C ARG A 48 12.23 -6.68 14.75
N LEU A 49 13.22 -6.48 13.89
CA LEU A 49 14.38 -7.37 13.74
C LEU A 49 15.33 -7.33 14.94
N ASN A 50 15.33 -6.23 15.69
CA ASN A 50 16.21 -6.01 16.84
C ASN A 50 15.43 -5.98 18.17
N HIS A 51 14.33 -6.72 18.26
CA HIS A 51 13.55 -6.93 19.50
C HIS A 51 13.10 -5.63 20.20
N GLY A 52 12.69 -4.63 19.42
CA GLY A 52 12.22 -3.33 19.89
C GLY A 52 13.33 -2.27 20.06
N VAL A 53 14.60 -2.65 19.86
CA VAL A 53 15.74 -1.73 19.89
C VAL A 53 16.02 -1.21 18.50
N LEU A 54 16.21 0.10 18.34
CA LEU A 54 16.64 0.67 17.07
C LEU A 54 18.18 0.80 17.07
N PRO A 55 18.93 0.05 16.22
CA PRO A 55 20.38 0.14 16.19
C PRO A 55 20.84 1.47 15.59
N ALA A 56 22.05 1.90 15.98
CA ALA A 56 22.73 2.99 15.29
C ALA A 56 23.06 2.55 13.86
N VAL A 57 22.57 3.29 12.87
CA VAL A 57 22.65 2.93 11.45
C VAL A 57 22.49 4.17 10.58
N GLU A 58 23.04 4.11 9.37
CA GLU A 58 22.83 5.09 8.32
C GLU A 58 22.37 4.35 7.06
N ILE A 59 21.20 4.70 6.53
CA ILE A 59 20.57 4.04 5.37
C ILE A 59 20.15 5.11 4.38
N THR A 60 20.59 4.97 3.14
CA THR A 60 20.00 5.68 1.99
C THR A 60 19.33 4.65 1.10
N ASP A 61 18.07 4.85 0.77
CA ASP A 61 17.27 3.86 0.05
C ASP A 61 16.25 4.55 -0.87
N TRP A 62 15.90 3.85 -1.95
CA TRP A 62 14.94 4.25 -2.97
C TRP A 62 14.50 3.02 -3.76
N ALA A 63 13.31 3.10 -4.36
CA ALA A 63 12.84 2.02 -5.23
C ALA A 63 13.47 2.08 -6.62
N GLU A 64 13.78 0.92 -7.18
CA GLU A 64 14.18 0.80 -8.59
C GLU A 64 12.98 0.79 -9.53
N LEU A 65 11.87 0.20 -9.07
CA LEU A 65 10.60 0.17 -9.81
C LEU A 65 9.62 1.14 -9.15
N THR A 66 9.03 2.03 -9.95
CA THR A 66 8.01 2.98 -9.47
C THR A 66 6.67 2.31 -9.19
N LEU A 67 6.37 1.19 -9.87
CA LEU A 67 5.17 0.38 -9.68
C LEU A 67 5.56 -0.96 -9.06
N ARG A 68 5.06 -1.22 -7.86
CA ARG A 68 5.31 -2.44 -7.08
C ARG A 68 3.94 -2.94 -6.65
N ALA A 69 3.37 -3.79 -7.49
CA ALA A 69 1.98 -4.20 -7.38
C ALA A 69 1.83 -5.62 -6.84
N ASP A 70 0.81 -5.81 -6.02
CA ASP A 70 0.21 -7.10 -5.74
C ASP A 70 -1.15 -7.23 -6.46
N TYR A 71 -1.62 -8.46 -6.65
CA TYR A 71 -2.83 -8.78 -7.40
C TYR A 71 -3.81 -9.59 -6.56
N LEU A 72 -5.00 -9.02 -6.35
CA LEU A 72 -6.09 -9.64 -5.61
C LEU A 72 -7.22 -10.04 -6.56
N ASP A 73 -7.42 -11.35 -6.70
CA ASP A 73 -8.47 -11.95 -7.53
C ASP A 73 -9.69 -12.32 -6.68
N LEU A 74 -10.72 -11.47 -6.63
CA LEU A 74 -11.92 -11.76 -5.85
C LEU A 74 -12.91 -12.71 -6.56
N ARG A 75 -12.56 -13.27 -7.74
CA ARG A 75 -13.38 -14.29 -8.42
C ARG A 75 -13.41 -15.61 -7.68
N THR A 76 -12.28 -15.97 -7.07
CA THR A 76 -12.04 -17.33 -6.57
C THR A 76 -11.90 -17.40 -5.05
N ILE A 77 -11.68 -16.27 -4.38
CA ILE A 77 -11.49 -16.19 -2.94
C ILE A 77 -12.41 -15.16 -2.30
N TYR A 78 -12.77 -15.41 -1.04
CA TYR A 78 -13.76 -14.64 -0.29
C TYR A 78 -13.19 -14.19 1.06
N PRO A 79 -12.16 -13.31 1.06
CA PRO A 79 -11.59 -12.82 2.30
C PRO A 79 -12.61 -11.97 3.06
N ARG A 80 -12.52 -12.00 4.40
CA ARG A 80 -13.25 -11.05 5.25
C ARG A 80 -12.77 -9.64 4.95
N HIS A 81 -13.66 -8.65 4.97
CA HIS A 81 -13.30 -7.23 4.78
C HIS A 81 -12.14 -6.79 5.69
N ALA A 82 -12.19 -7.13 6.98
CA ALA A 82 -11.12 -6.84 7.93
C ALA A 82 -9.75 -7.38 7.48
N LEU A 83 -9.71 -8.57 6.87
CA LEU A 83 -8.46 -9.14 6.36
C LEU A 83 -7.94 -8.35 5.15
N LEU A 84 -8.83 -7.91 4.24
CA LEU A 84 -8.44 -7.05 3.12
C LEU A 84 -7.79 -5.75 3.60
N VAL A 85 -8.39 -5.11 4.60
CA VAL A 85 -7.88 -3.88 5.23
C VAL A 85 -6.53 -4.13 5.92
N GLU A 86 -6.39 -5.23 6.67
CA GLU A 86 -5.14 -5.63 7.31
C GLU A 86 -4.02 -5.89 6.29
N SER A 87 -4.33 -6.57 5.18
CA SER A 87 -3.36 -6.89 4.12
C SER A 87 -2.76 -5.66 3.44
N ILE A 88 -3.48 -4.53 3.38
CA ILE A 88 -2.96 -3.27 2.86
C ILE A 88 -1.81 -2.74 3.72
N ALA A 89 -1.98 -2.76 5.04
CA ALA A 89 -0.93 -2.32 5.96
C ALA A 89 0.29 -3.27 5.91
N GLU A 90 0.02 -4.56 5.75
CA GLU A 90 1.05 -5.58 5.59
C GLU A 90 1.87 -5.37 4.30
N MET A 91 1.23 -5.24 3.13
CA MET A 91 1.96 -5.02 1.86
C MET A 91 2.78 -3.72 1.90
N ALA A 92 2.21 -2.66 2.49
CA ALA A 92 2.88 -1.38 2.63
C ALA A 92 4.10 -1.47 3.55
N SER A 93 4.11 -2.41 4.51
CA SER A 93 5.29 -2.68 5.34
C SER A 93 6.48 -3.21 4.54
N TYR A 94 6.22 -3.85 3.39
CA TYR A 94 7.22 -4.28 2.41
C TYR A 94 7.44 -3.24 1.30
N LYS A 95 6.88 -2.03 1.42
CA LYS A 95 6.93 -0.94 0.43
C LYS A 95 6.27 -1.26 -0.91
N ILE A 96 5.38 -2.27 -0.96
CA ILE A 96 4.44 -2.46 -2.08
C ILE A 96 3.51 -1.25 -2.09
N ASN A 97 3.30 -0.64 -3.25
CA ASN A 97 2.61 0.65 -3.39
C ASN A 97 1.40 0.58 -4.32
N THR A 98 1.03 -0.60 -4.80
CA THR A 98 -0.11 -0.77 -5.68
C THR A 98 -0.82 -2.09 -5.36
N LEU A 99 -2.14 -2.05 -5.33
CA LEU A 99 -3.00 -3.22 -5.22
C LEU A 99 -3.95 -3.22 -6.42
N VAL A 100 -3.78 -4.20 -7.30
CA VAL A 100 -4.74 -4.44 -8.38
C VAL A 100 -5.84 -5.33 -7.83
N ILE A 101 -7.09 -4.88 -7.88
CA ILE A 101 -8.23 -5.65 -7.41
C ILE A 101 -9.11 -5.99 -8.59
N GLU A 102 -9.25 -7.28 -8.89
CA GLU A 102 -10.27 -7.79 -9.80
C GLU A 102 -11.57 -7.97 -9.00
N TYR A 103 -12.49 -7.02 -9.17
CA TYR A 103 -13.70 -6.91 -8.34
C TYR A 103 -14.84 -7.81 -8.80
N GLU A 104 -15.15 -7.81 -10.11
CA GLU A 104 -16.27 -8.57 -10.69
C GLU A 104 -17.58 -8.28 -9.95
N ASP A 105 -18.35 -9.32 -9.57
CA ASP A 105 -19.60 -9.18 -8.82
C ASP A 105 -19.43 -8.68 -7.37
N ARG A 106 -18.20 -8.40 -6.94
CA ARG A 106 -17.91 -7.81 -5.61
C ARG A 106 -17.99 -6.31 -5.57
N LEU A 107 -17.95 -5.65 -6.71
CA LEU A 107 -18.08 -4.20 -6.75
C LEU A 107 -19.49 -3.77 -6.34
N PRO A 108 -19.67 -2.76 -5.47
CA PRO A 108 -20.99 -2.18 -5.16
C PRO A 108 -21.53 -1.34 -6.34
N PHE A 109 -21.90 -2.00 -7.46
CA PHE A 109 -22.45 -1.33 -8.66
C PHE A 109 -23.72 -0.54 -8.37
N ASP A 110 -23.73 0.78 -8.50
CA ASP A 110 -24.94 1.59 -8.19
C ASP A 110 -26.13 1.34 -9.09
N THR A 111 -25.88 1.32 -10.40
CA THR A 111 -26.92 1.29 -11.44
C THR A 111 -27.21 -0.12 -11.94
N LEU A 112 -26.25 -1.03 -11.79
CA LEU A 112 -26.31 -2.42 -12.23
C LEU A 112 -26.31 -3.34 -11.02
N ASP A 113 -27.23 -3.10 -10.08
CA ASP A 113 -27.31 -3.83 -8.82
C ASP A 113 -27.54 -5.34 -9.00
N PHE A 114 -28.22 -5.75 -10.07
CA PHE A 114 -28.40 -7.14 -10.45
C PHE A 114 -27.08 -7.89 -10.71
N LEU A 115 -25.98 -7.18 -11.01
CA LEU A 115 -24.65 -7.76 -11.19
C LEU A 115 -23.92 -8.05 -9.87
N ARG A 116 -24.41 -7.50 -8.74
CA ARG A 116 -23.78 -7.70 -7.43
C ARG A 116 -23.99 -9.14 -6.97
N HIS A 117 -22.97 -9.72 -6.36
CA HIS A 117 -23.14 -10.99 -5.65
C HIS A 117 -24.16 -10.77 -4.51
N PRO A 118 -25.21 -11.60 -4.38
CA PRO A 118 -26.31 -11.36 -3.44
C PRO A 118 -25.86 -11.22 -1.99
N ASP A 119 -24.92 -12.06 -1.56
CA ASP A 119 -24.50 -12.11 -0.15
C ASP A 119 -23.08 -11.59 0.11
N LEU A 120 -22.30 -11.35 -0.95
CA LEU A 120 -20.84 -11.19 -0.81
C LEU A 120 -20.29 -9.97 -1.55
N ALA A 121 -21.14 -9.17 -2.17
CA ALA A 121 -20.72 -7.88 -2.70
C ALA A 121 -20.29 -6.96 -1.55
N MET A 122 -19.19 -6.24 -1.74
CA MET A 122 -18.79 -5.21 -0.79
C MET A 122 -19.89 -4.16 -0.72
N SER A 123 -20.13 -3.65 0.48
CA SER A 123 -20.88 -2.42 0.67
C SER A 123 -20.06 -1.21 0.19
N ARG A 124 -20.76 -0.09 -0.06
CA ARG A 124 -20.11 1.21 -0.30
C ARG A 124 -19.14 1.59 0.81
N GLN A 125 -19.56 1.40 2.06
CA GLN A 125 -18.76 1.72 3.24
C GLN A 125 -17.48 0.88 3.30
N GLU A 126 -17.57 -0.43 3.00
CA GLU A 126 -16.39 -1.31 2.97
C GLU A 126 -15.42 -0.90 1.85
N LEU A 127 -15.93 -0.56 0.67
CA LEU A 127 -15.10 -0.06 -0.42
C LEU A 127 -14.41 1.26 -0.03
N ASP A 128 -15.14 2.20 0.56
CA ASP A 128 -14.59 3.49 1.00
C ASP A 128 -13.52 3.32 2.07
N GLU A 129 -13.74 2.44 3.06
CA GLU A 129 -12.75 2.09 4.09
C GLU A 129 -11.50 1.45 3.49
N LEU A 130 -11.67 0.54 2.53
CA LEU A 130 -10.57 -0.11 1.83
C LEU A 130 -9.72 0.91 1.05
N LEU A 131 -10.36 1.78 0.27
CA LEU A 131 -9.69 2.81 -0.52
C LEU A 131 -9.01 3.85 0.37
N HIS A 132 -9.67 4.27 1.46
CA HIS A 132 -9.08 5.17 2.44
C HIS A 132 -7.87 4.55 3.12
N THR A 133 -7.95 3.30 3.56
CA THR A 133 -6.81 2.60 4.17
C THR A 133 -5.63 2.47 3.21
N ALA A 134 -5.90 2.19 1.93
CA ALA A 134 -4.88 2.15 0.89
C ALA A 134 -4.19 3.51 0.73
N HIS A 135 -4.96 4.59 0.67
CA HIS A 135 -4.45 5.94 0.62
C HIS A 135 -3.54 6.28 1.80
N GLU A 136 -3.98 6.00 3.04
CA GLU A 136 -3.19 6.26 4.26
C GLU A 136 -1.89 5.45 4.32
N ASN A 137 -1.79 4.37 3.54
CA ASN A 137 -0.61 3.52 3.44
C ASN A 137 0.21 3.76 2.15
N PHE A 138 -0.07 4.83 1.39
CA PHE A 138 0.58 5.11 0.10
C PHE A 138 0.49 3.94 -0.89
N VAL A 139 -0.64 3.22 -0.86
CA VAL A 139 -0.99 2.15 -1.79
C VAL A 139 -2.06 2.66 -2.75
N GLN A 140 -1.76 2.66 -4.05
CA GLN A 140 -2.74 2.92 -5.09
C GLN A 140 -3.60 1.68 -5.34
N VAL A 141 -4.92 1.81 -5.29
CA VAL A 141 -5.82 0.75 -5.74
C VAL A 141 -6.13 0.94 -7.22
N ILE A 142 -5.85 -0.07 -8.02
CA ILE A 142 -6.22 -0.11 -9.44
C ILE A 142 -7.38 -1.09 -9.60
N PRO A 143 -8.59 -0.61 -9.91
CA PRO A 143 -9.71 -1.49 -10.17
C PRO A 143 -9.53 -2.19 -11.51
N LYS A 144 -9.68 -3.51 -11.52
CA LYS A 144 -9.76 -4.33 -12.72
C LYS A 144 -11.17 -4.88 -12.87
N GLN A 145 -11.81 -4.51 -13.97
CA GLN A 145 -13.09 -5.06 -14.40
C GLN A 145 -12.90 -5.68 -15.78
N GLN A 146 -13.33 -6.93 -15.94
CA GLN A 146 -13.31 -7.61 -17.22
C GLN A 146 -14.34 -6.99 -18.17
N SER A 147 -14.01 -6.93 -19.47
CA SER A 147 -14.85 -6.31 -20.49
C SER A 147 -15.07 -7.17 -21.75
N PHE A 148 -14.51 -8.37 -21.81
CA PHE A 148 -14.64 -9.24 -22.99
C PHE A 148 -14.83 -10.72 -22.64
N GLY A 149 -13.95 -11.29 -21.81
CA GLY A 149 -14.04 -12.65 -21.29
C GLY A 149 -14.12 -12.66 -19.76
N HIS A 150 -14.32 -13.84 -19.15
CA HIS A 150 -14.53 -13.98 -17.70
C HIS A 150 -15.73 -13.18 -17.18
N LEU A 151 -16.79 -13.09 -17.99
CA LEU A 151 -18.00 -12.34 -17.68
C LEU A 151 -19.15 -13.25 -17.22
N GLU A 152 -18.86 -14.42 -16.66
CA GLU A 152 -19.87 -15.40 -16.24
C GLU A 152 -20.89 -14.78 -15.27
N TYR A 153 -20.44 -13.84 -14.42
CA TYR A 153 -21.30 -13.13 -13.48
C TYR A 153 -22.27 -12.13 -14.16
N ILE A 154 -21.93 -11.62 -15.35
CA ILE A 154 -22.80 -10.77 -16.17
C ILE A 154 -23.72 -11.61 -17.05
N LEU A 155 -23.18 -12.65 -17.70
CA LEU A 155 -23.87 -13.44 -18.74
C LEU A 155 -24.90 -14.44 -18.18
N LYS A 156 -25.05 -14.53 -16.86
CA LYS A 156 -26.07 -15.36 -16.19
C LYS A 156 -27.47 -14.70 -16.16
N HIS A 157 -27.58 -13.46 -16.62
CA HIS A 157 -28.80 -12.66 -16.70
C HIS A 157 -29.28 -12.53 -18.16
#